data_AF-A0A024H8T3-F1
#
_entry.id   AF-A0A024H8T3-F1
#
_cell.length_a   1.000
_cell.length_b   1.000
_cell.length_c   1.000
_cell.angle_alpha   90.00
_cell.angle_beta   90.00
_cell.angle_gamma   90.00
#
_symmetry.space_group_name_H-M   'P 1'
#
loop_
_entity.id
_entity.type
_entity.pdbx_description
1 polymer ?
#
loop_
_entity_poly.entity_id
_entity_poly.type
_entity_poly.pdbx_seq_one_letter_code
_entity_poly.pdbx_strand_id
1 'polypeptide(L)'
;MSPTSTDTMLDEEWMLSPAVALRPEPFGAMAYHFGNRKLTFLKKPELVRVIRSLEGSGTVRDALVQSDVPEGQWPAYVGALRSLAATDMIRASKGKNND
;
A
#
# COMPACT_ATOMS: atom_id res chain seq x y z
N MET A 1 -6.51 -4.47 28.93
CA MET A 1 -6.22 -4.60 27.48
C MET A 1 -7.27 -3.82 26.73
N SER A 2 -6.89 -2.80 25.96
CA SER A 2 -7.80 -2.18 24.99
C SER A 2 -8.08 -3.19 23.88
N PRO A 3 -9.32 -3.29 23.36
CA PRO A 3 -9.61 -4.15 22.23
C PRO A 3 -8.69 -3.75 21.08
N THR A 4 -7.98 -4.74 20.52
CA THR A 4 -7.22 -4.59 19.28
C THR A 4 -8.24 -4.19 18.22
N SER A 5 -8.37 -2.89 17.93
CA SER A 5 -9.24 -2.43 16.86
C SER A 5 -8.82 -3.19 15.60
N THR A 6 -9.68 -4.08 15.12
CA THR A 6 -9.48 -4.76 13.84
C THR A 6 -9.34 -3.66 12.81
N ASP A 7 -8.12 -3.50 12.30
CA ASP A 7 -7.85 -2.46 11.30
C ASP A 7 -8.53 -2.91 10.01
N THR A 8 -9.62 -2.24 9.65
CA THR A 8 -10.46 -2.60 8.49
C THR A 8 -9.68 -2.61 7.19
N MET A 9 -8.58 -1.83 7.11
CA MET A 9 -7.74 -1.76 5.91
C MET A 9 -7.14 -3.12 5.56
N LEU A 10 -6.90 -3.99 6.55
CA LEU A 10 -6.38 -5.34 6.31
C LEU A 10 -7.31 -6.18 5.44
N ASP A 11 -8.62 -5.96 5.54
CA ASP A 11 -9.65 -6.73 4.85
C ASP A 11 -10.18 -6.01 3.59
N GLU A 12 -9.55 -4.90 3.19
CA GLU A 12 -9.92 -4.10 2.02
C GLU A 12 -8.99 -4.36 0.83
N GLU A 13 -9.53 -4.20 -0.38
CA GLU A 13 -8.75 -4.23 -1.64
C GLU A 13 -8.18 -2.84 -1.94
N TRP A 14 -6.88 -2.77 -2.18
CA TRP A 14 -6.18 -1.53 -2.50
C TRP A 14 -5.33 -1.71 -3.76
N MET A 15 -4.94 -0.61 -4.40
CA MET A 15 -4.05 -0.62 -5.55
C MET A 15 -3.16 0.62 -5.55
N LEU A 16 -2.03 0.55 -6.26
CA LEU A 16 -1.26 1.74 -6.59
C LEU A 16 -2.14 2.70 -7.41
N SER A 17 -2.11 3.99 -7.11
CA SER A 17 -2.84 4.96 -7.93
C SER A 17 -2.25 4.98 -9.35
N PRO A 18 -3.07 4.97 -10.42
CA PRO A 18 -2.58 5.03 -11.80
C PRO A 18 -1.89 6.37 -12.11
N ALA A 19 -2.07 7.38 -11.26
CA ALA A 19 -1.37 8.66 -11.35
C ALA A 19 0.02 8.62 -10.69
N VAL A 20 0.49 7.48 -10.21
CA VAL A 20 1.77 7.33 -9.51
C VAL A 20 2.79 6.59 -10.36
N ALA A 21 3.95 7.22 -10.57
CA ALA A 21 5.14 6.55 -11.06
C ALA A 21 6.03 6.11 -9.89
N LEU A 22 6.46 4.84 -9.91
CA LEU A 22 7.47 4.30 -8.99
C LEU A 22 8.81 4.15 -9.71
N ARG A 23 9.81 4.87 -9.25
CA ARG A 23 11.20 4.70 -9.65
C ARG A 23 11.95 3.88 -8.60
N PRO A 24 12.43 2.66 -8.92
CA PRO A 24 13.23 1.86 -8.00
C PRO A 24 14.54 2.55 -7.64
N GLU A 25 14.95 2.43 -6.38
CA GLU A 25 16.21 2.95 -5.83
C GLU A 25 16.79 1.95 -4.82
N PRO A 26 18.09 1.98 -4.49
CA PRO A 26 18.69 1.01 -3.55
C PRO A 26 18.03 0.96 -2.17
N PHE A 27 17.46 2.08 -1.72
CA PHE A 27 16.75 2.18 -0.44
C PHE A 27 15.26 1.79 -0.53
N GLY A 28 14.74 1.48 -1.73
CA GLY A 28 13.33 1.21 -1.99
C GLY A 28 12.86 1.89 -3.27
N ALA A 29 12.14 3.00 -3.17
CA ALA A 29 11.67 3.73 -4.36
C ALA A 29 11.37 5.21 -4.11
N MET A 30 11.42 5.98 -5.18
CA MET A 30 10.79 7.30 -5.28
C MET A 30 9.42 7.16 -5.93
N ALA A 31 8.37 7.62 -5.25
CA ALA A 31 6.99 7.63 -5.73
C ALA A 31 6.58 9.07 -6.09
N TYR A 32 6.25 9.31 -7.35
CA TYR A 32 5.79 10.61 -7.81
C TYR A 32 4.35 10.54 -8.31
N HIS A 33 3.49 11.39 -7.77
CA HIS A 33 2.09 11.46 -8.18
C HIS A 33 1.87 12.62 -9.17
N PHE A 34 1.44 12.33 -10.39
CA PHE A 34 1.30 13.32 -11.47
C PHE A 34 0.20 14.37 -11.24
N GLY A 35 -0.91 14.00 -10.58
CA GLY A 35 -2.00 14.93 -10.27
C GLY A 35 -1.64 15.98 -9.21
N ASN A 36 -1.34 15.54 -7.98
CA ASN A 36 -1.02 16.43 -6.86
C ASN A 36 0.47 16.84 -6.77
N ARG A 37 1.32 16.36 -7.69
CA ARG A 37 2.76 16.66 -7.80
C ARG A 37 3.58 16.28 -6.57
N LYS A 38 3.07 15.42 -5.68
CA LYS A 38 3.77 14.99 -4.47
C LYS A 38 4.85 13.97 -4.81
N LEU A 39 6.02 14.14 -4.19
CA LEU A 39 7.11 13.18 -4.18
C LEU A 39 7.20 12.52 -2.80
N THR A 40 7.14 11.20 -2.74
CA THR A 40 7.28 10.41 -1.50
C THR A 40 8.42 9.41 -1.64
N PHE A 41 9.25 9.29 -0.61
CA PHE A 41 10.33 8.30 -0.56
C PHE A 41 9.88 7.07 0.22
N LEU A 42 9.85 5.93 -0.44
CA LEU A 42 9.57 4.63 0.15
C LEU A 42 10.90 4.02 0.57
N LYS A 43 11.25 4.15 1.86
CA LYS A 43 12.58 3.82 2.40
C LYS A 43 12.78 2.34 2.79
N LYS A 44 11.88 1.45 2.34
CA LYS A 44 11.97 0.01 2.57
C LYS A 44 11.65 -0.73 1.28
N PRO A 45 12.54 -1.57 0.73
CA PRO A 45 12.25 -2.44 -0.40
C PRO A 45 11.02 -3.34 -0.17
N GLU A 46 10.82 -3.79 1.07
CA GLU A 46 9.66 -4.60 1.50
C GLU A 46 8.35 -3.84 1.26
N LEU A 47 8.29 -2.56 1.64
CA LEU A 47 7.10 -1.73 1.43
C LEU A 47 6.82 -1.55 -0.07
N VAL A 48 7.87 -1.45 -0.90
CA VAL A 48 7.71 -1.37 -2.35
C VAL A 48 7.14 -2.67 -2.92
N ARG A 49 7.55 -3.84 -2.40
CA ARG A 49 6.96 -5.13 -2.77
C ARG A 49 5.47 -5.19 -2.40
N VAL A 50 5.14 -4.82 -1.16
CA VAL A 50 3.74 -4.78 -0.69
C VAL A 50 2.86 -3.90 -1.58
N ILE A 51 3.25 -2.65 -1.85
CA ILE A 51 2.38 -1.76 -2.66
C ILE A 51 2.22 -2.23 -4.11
N ARG A 52 3.18 -3.01 -4.63
CA ARG A 52 3.09 -3.60 -5.97
C ARG A 52 2.21 -4.85 -6.00
N SER A 53 2.15 -5.62 -4.90
CA SER A 53 1.27 -6.80 -4.80
C SER A 53 -0.16 -6.45 -4.42
N LEU A 54 -0.43 -5.25 -3.89
CA LEU A 54 -1.78 -4.79 -3.56
C LEU A 54 -2.78 -5.07 -4.71
N GLU A 55 -2.41 -4.69 -5.93
CA GLU A 55 -3.19 -5.04 -7.11
C GLU A 55 -3.06 -6.54 -7.40
N GLY A 56 -4.18 -7.26 -7.30
CA GLY A 56 -4.23 -8.71 -7.54
C GLY A 56 -4.20 -9.58 -6.28
N SER A 57 -3.88 -9.02 -5.10
CA SER A 57 -3.93 -9.78 -3.83
C SER A 57 -5.33 -9.93 -3.25
N GLY A 58 -6.32 -9.18 -3.70
CA GLY A 58 -7.69 -9.22 -3.15
C GLY A 58 -7.83 -8.43 -1.84
N THR A 59 -6.93 -8.63 -0.87
CA THR A 59 -6.87 -7.81 0.36
C THR A 59 -5.45 -7.32 0.67
N VAL A 60 -5.35 -6.29 1.53
CA VAL A 60 -4.05 -5.86 2.09
C VAL A 60 -3.39 -6.98 2.90
N ARG A 61 -4.17 -7.79 3.63
CA ARG A 61 -3.64 -8.96 4.35
C ARG A 61 -2.94 -9.92 3.40
N ASP A 62 -3.58 -10.26 2.29
CA ASP A 62 -3.02 -11.16 1.29
C ASP A 62 -1.74 -10.58 0.66
N ALA A 63 -1.71 -9.27 0.39
CA ALA A 63 -0.53 -8.59 -0.13
C ALA A 63 0.67 -8.62 0.83
N LEU A 64 0.41 -8.51 2.14
CA LEU A 64 1.42 -8.62 3.20
C LEU A 64 1.96 -10.04 3.30
N VAL A 65 1.08 -11.06 3.22
CA VAL A 65 1.47 -12.47 3.20
C VAL A 65 2.31 -12.79 1.96
N GLN A 66 1.87 -12.39 0.76
CA GLN A 66 2.61 -12.60 -0.49
C GLN A 66 3.97 -11.89 -0.52
N SER A 67 4.16 -10.87 0.32
CA SER A 67 5.42 -10.12 0.43
C SER A 67 6.30 -10.60 1.59
N ASP A 68 5.96 -11.72 2.22
CA ASP A 68 6.66 -12.32 3.37
C ASP A 68 6.80 -11.36 4.56
N VAL A 69 5.80 -10.48 4.79
CA VAL A 69 5.82 -9.57 5.94
C VAL A 69 5.33 -10.32 7.19
N PRO A 70 6.16 -10.41 8.26
CA PRO A 70 5.74 -11.05 9.50
C PRO A 70 4.52 -10.36 10.11
N GLU A 71 3.57 -11.14 10.62
CA GLU A 71 2.30 -10.63 11.18
C GLU A 71 2.50 -9.59 12.28
N GLY A 72 3.51 -9.78 13.14
CA GLY A 72 3.87 -8.80 14.18
C GLY A 72 4.30 -7.43 13.65
N GLN A 73 4.61 -7.30 12.35
CA GLN A 73 4.95 -6.04 11.70
C GLN A 73 3.76 -5.38 10.98
N TRP A 74 2.64 -6.08 10.77
CA TRP A 74 1.51 -5.58 10.00
C TRP A 74 0.99 -4.21 10.46
N PRO A 75 0.87 -3.91 11.77
CA PRO A 75 0.41 -2.57 12.19
C PRO A 75 1.28 -1.43 11.66
N ALA A 76 2.59 -1.63 11.54
CA ALA A 76 3.50 -0.62 11.00
C ALA A 76 3.33 -0.45 9.48
N TYR A 77 3.11 -1.54 8.74
CA TYR A 77 2.81 -1.47 7.32
C TYR A 77 1.45 -0.82 7.06
N VAL A 78 0.42 -1.18 7.82
CA VAL A 78 -0.90 -0.56 7.69
C VAL A 78 -0.83 0.95 7.97
N GLY A 79 -0.09 1.39 9.00
CA GLY A 79 0.14 2.81 9.23
C GLY A 79 0.83 3.53 8.04
N ALA A 80 1.80 2.88 7.41
CA ALA A 80 2.44 3.39 6.20
C ALA A 80 1.46 3.44 5.01
N LEU A 81 0.68 2.39 4.79
CA LEU A 81 -0.32 2.32 3.72
C LEU A 81 -1.42 3.39 3.91
N ARG A 82 -1.90 3.62 5.14
CA ARG A 82 -2.84 4.72 5.45
C ARG A 82 -2.24 6.08 5.11
N SER A 83 -0.95 6.29 5.39
CA SER A 83 -0.26 7.54 5.03
C SER A 83 -0.16 7.72 3.52
N LEU A 84 0.07 6.63 2.77
CA LEU A 84 0.05 6.64 1.31
C LEU A 84 -1.35 6.95 0.77
N ALA A 85 -2.37 6.29 1.31
CA ALA A 85 -3.78 6.50 0.97
C ALA A 85 -4.23 7.95 1.18
N ALA A 86 -3.87 8.56 2.31
CA ALA A 86 -4.17 9.97 2.63
C ALA A 86 -3.58 10.97 1.62
N THR A 87 -2.69 10.51 0.74
CA THR A 87 -1.99 11.34 -0.24
C THR A 87 -2.21 10.87 -1.67
N ASP A 88 -3.20 10.00 -1.87
CA ASP A 88 -3.59 9.40 -3.15
C ASP A 88 -2.46 8.59 -3.82
N MET A 89 -1.44 8.16 -3.06
CA MET A 89 -0.38 7.31 -3.60
C MET A 89 -0.88 5.89 -3.87
N ILE A 90 -1.80 5.42 -3.04
CA ILE A 90 -2.59 4.20 -3.23
C ILE A 90 -4.06 4.57 -3.05
N ARG A 91 -4.95 3.78 -3.62
CA ARG A 91 -6.40 3.98 -3.52
C ARG A 91 -7.12 2.66 -3.29
N ALA A 92 -8.28 2.71 -2.65
CA ALA A 92 -9.17 1.56 -2.59
C ALA A 92 -9.51 1.13 -4.02
N SER A 93 -9.42 -0.17 -4.28
CA SER A 93 -9.88 -0.74 -5.54
C SER A 93 -11.40 -0.57 -5.57
N LYS A 94 -11.92 0.34 -6.39
CA LYS A 94 -13.35 0.29 -6.72
C LYS A 94 -13.53 -1.00 -7.50
N GLY A 95 -14.23 -1.97 -6.90
CA GLY A 95 -14.57 -3.23 -7.56
C GLY A 95 -14.98 -2.94 -9.00
N LYS A 96 -14.35 -3.63 -9.95
CA LYS A 96 -14.50 -3.41 -11.39
C LYS A 96 -15.96 -3.10 -11.73
N ASN A 97 -16.26 -1.83 -12.01
CA ASN A 97 -17.47 -1.52 -12.76
C ASN A 97 -17.23 -2.08 -14.15
N ASN A 98 -17.89 -3.20 -14.42
CA ASN A 98 -17.91 -3.88 -15.70
C ASN A 98 -18.69 -3.01 -16.70
N ASP A 99 -17.98 -2.32 -17.59
CA ASP A 99 -18.50 -1.83 -18.86
C ASP A 99 -17.87 -2.65 -20.01
#